data_AF-A0A9W8ZKW8-F1
#
_entry.id   AF-A0A9W8ZKW8-F1
#
_cell.length_a   1.000
_cell.length_b   1.000
_cell.length_c   1.000
_cell.angle_alpha   90.00
_cell.angle_beta   90.00
_cell.angle_gamma   90.00
#
_symmetry.space_group_name_H-M   'P 1'
#
loop_
_entity.id
_entity.type
_entity.pdbx_description
1 polymer ?
#
loop_
_entity_poly.entity_id
_entity_poly.type
_entity_poly.pdbx_seq_one_letter_code
_entity_poly.pdbx_strand_id
1 'polypeptide(L)'
;MAAKYSRRPSHLSEPLSPSIIPELAILPQPLSTDALPCGQLVSRKSKLTPSNLNDRDYDDIGTRWYKDVIFFDSNTGNFVESFGGTHLVEKALGPGQEAGTIEAEEQRVRLLKDPESSLKKIWAEDDAARKWIREQDEAGFVVAVRAVSNASYKRARLVDTGLKSWEVVREVGGEDKSGKRRDSGLDVRPTNSKLDVVGVVVRRIVMEGDDVGLGGELGAEYWN
;
A
#
# COMPACT_ATOMS: atom_id res chain seq x y z
N MET A 1 37.51 20.54 23.01
CA MET A 1 37.61 19.48 21.99
C MET A 1 36.26 18.80 21.89
N ALA A 2 35.53 19.00 20.78
CA ALA A 2 34.22 18.38 20.59
C ALA A 2 34.38 16.90 20.22
N ALA A 3 33.60 16.03 20.88
CA ALA A 3 33.59 14.61 20.63
C ALA A 3 33.25 14.33 19.16
N LYS A 4 34.16 13.63 18.45
CA LYS A 4 33.89 13.03 17.15
C LYS A 4 32.85 11.94 17.36
N TYR A 5 31.59 12.23 17.08
CA TYR A 5 30.57 11.21 16.90
C TYR A 5 30.98 10.35 15.70
N SER A 6 31.48 9.15 16.00
CA SER A 6 31.70 8.10 15.03
C SER A 6 30.34 7.66 14.50
N ARG A 7 29.91 8.25 13.38
CA ARG A 7 28.79 7.72 12.59
C ARG A 7 29.24 6.36 12.06
N ARG A 8 28.68 5.27 12.60
CA ARG A 8 28.86 3.94 12.01
C ARG A 8 28.28 3.94 10.59
N PRO A 9 28.89 3.21 9.64
CA PRO A 9 28.43 3.20 8.26
C PRO A 9 27.06 2.54 8.20
N SER A 10 26.03 3.27 7.74
CA SER A 10 24.98 2.63 6.98
C SER A 10 25.65 2.03 5.75
N HIS A 11 25.42 0.76 5.44
CA HIS A 11 25.99 0.12 4.24
C HIS A 11 25.46 0.71 2.92
N LEU A 12 24.62 1.75 3.00
CA LEU A 12 24.15 2.55 1.89
C LEU A 12 24.42 4.01 2.25
N SER A 13 25.35 4.63 1.51
CA SER A 13 25.69 6.06 1.60
C SER A 13 24.69 6.96 0.88
N GLU A 14 23.76 6.36 0.12
CA GLU A 14 22.76 7.02 -0.71
C GLU A 14 21.35 6.52 -0.32
N PRO A 15 20.31 7.37 -0.43
CA PRO A 15 18.93 6.92 -0.25
C PRO A 15 18.63 5.79 -1.25
N LEU A 16 17.95 4.75 -0.78
CA LEU A 16 17.52 3.62 -1.61
C LEU A 16 16.76 4.13 -2.84
N SER A 17 17.11 3.61 -4.02
CA SER A 17 16.46 4.01 -5.26
C SER A 17 14.96 3.64 -5.23
N PRO A 18 14.07 4.53 -5.71
CA PRO A 18 12.65 4.21 -5.86
C PRO A 18 12.38 3.03 -6.79
N SER A 19 13.32 2.69 -7.67
CA SER A 19 13.25 1.51 -8.54
C SER A 19 13.32 0.17 -7.79
N ILE A 20 13.66 0.19 -6.50
CA ILE A 20 13.73 -0.99 -5.63
C ILE A 20 12.37 -1.28 -4.98
N ILE A 21 11.43 -0.32 -5.06
CA ILE A 21 10.08 -0.48 -4.51
C ILE A 21 9.41 -1.67 -5.22
N PRO A 22 9.03 -2.74 -4.50
CA PRO A 22 8.31 -3.87 -5.10
C PRO A 22 6.96 -3.39 -5.63
N GLU A 23 6.34 -4.17 -6.51
CA GLU A 23 4.95 -3.92 -6.87
C GLU A 23 4.08 -4.15 -5.63
N LEU A 24 3.38 -3.11 -5.18
CA LEU A 24 2.45 -3.21 -4.05
C LEU A 24 1.04 -3.23 -4.59
N ALA A 25 0.26 -4.23 -4.18
CA ALA A 25 -1.15 -4.29 -4.49
C ALA A 25 -1.87 -3.07 -3.89
N ILE A 26 -2.70 -2.43 -4.70
CA ILE A 26 -3.50 -1.28 -4.27
C ILE A 26 -4.59 -1.75 -3.29
N LEU A 27 -4.76 -1.02 -2.19
CA LEU A 27 -5.85 -1.26 -1.27
C LEU A 27 -7.18 -0.82 -1.89
N PRO A 28 -8.30 -1.53 -1.64
CA PRO A 28 -9.61 -1.13 -2.16
C PRO A 28 -10.04 0.26 -1.67
N GLN A 29 -9.67 0.61 -0.45
CA GLN A 29 -9.81 1.95 0.11
C GLN A 29 -8.53 2.33 0.84
N PRO A 30 -8.14 3.61 0.84
CA PRO A 30 -7.04 4.06 1.67
C PRO A 30 -7.32 3.84 3.15
N LEU A 31 -6.27 3.50 3.90
CA LEU A 31 -6.32 3.34 5.36
C LEU A 31 -5.43 4.38 6.02
N SER A 32 -5.65 4.65 7.30
CA SER A 32 -4.64 5.39 8.08
C SER A 32 -3.39 4.52 8.26
N THR A 33 -2.22 5.16 8.38
CA THR A 33 -0.95 4.46 8.62
C THR A 33 -0.95 3.60 9.88
N ASP A 34 -1.74 3.97 10.88
CA ASP A 34 -1.85 3.24 12.14
C ASP A 34 -2.74 1.99 12.04
N ALA A 35 -3.60 1.91 11.02
CA ALA A 35 -4.53 0.79 10.84
C ALA A 35 -3.87 -0.47 10.27
N LEU A 36 -2.74 -0.33 9.57
CA LEU A 36 -2.03 -1.43 8.92
C LEU A 36 -0.51 -1.17 8.84
N PRO A 37 0.20 -1.05 9.97
CA PRO A 37 1.64 -0.78 9.97
C PRO A 37 2.45 -1.96 9.41
N CYS A 38 3.61 -1.66 8.81
CA CYS A 38 4.56 -2.67 8.38
C CYS A 38 5.10 -3.45 9.59
N GLY A 39 5.18 -4.77 9.48
CA GLY A 39 5.52 -5.67 10.59
C GLY A 39 4.31 -6.12 11.43
N GLN A 40 3.08 -5.72 11.08
CA GLN A 40 1.88 -6.19 11.78
C GLN A 40 1.50 -7.62 11.38
N LEU A 41 0.97 -8.38 12.33
CA LEU A 41 0.30 -9.66 12.10
C LEU A 41 -1.20 -9.41 11.90
N VAL A 42 -1.77 -9.97 10.84
CA VAL A 42 -3.15 -9.70 10.43
C VAL A 42 -3.90 -10.98 10.11
N SER A 43 -5.17 -11.04 10.49
CA SER A 43 -6.11 -12.06 10.06
C SER A 43 -7.41 -11.38 9.64
N ARG A 44 -8.35 -12.15 9.07
CA ARG A 44 -9.67 -11.61 8.71
C ARG A 44 -10.48 -11.10 9.90
N LYS A 45 -10.12 -11.50 11.13
CA LYS A 45 -10.89 -11.23 12.35
C LYS A 45 -10.14 -10.39 13.37
N SER A 46 -8.81 -10.34 13.32
CA SER A 46 -8.02 -9.63 14.32
C SER A 46 -6.67 -9.17 13.77
N LYS A 47 -6.02 -8.28 14.50
CA LYS A 47 -4.69 -7.77 14.20
C LYS A 47 -3.86 -7.74 15.48
N LEU A 48 -2.56 -7.97 15.37
CA LEU A 48 -1.61 -7.84 16.46
C LEU A 48 -0.35 -7.14 15.94
N THR A 49 0.11 -6.10 16.62
CA THR A 49 1.36 -5.40 16.26
C THR A 49 2.47 -5.86 17.22
N PRO A 50 3.43 -6.67 16.76
CA PRO A 50 4.57 -7.07 17.57
C PRO A 50 5.43 -5.86 17.95
N SER A 51 5.97 -5.87 19.18
CA SER A 51 6.78 -4.75 19.69
C SER A 51 8.30 -4.97 19.57
N ASN A 52 8.70 -6.15 19.12
CA ASN A 52 10.08 -6.61 19.04
C ASN A 52 10.76 -6.32 17.70
N LEU A 53 10.07 -5.77 16.70
CA LEU A 53 10.72 -5.24 15.51
C LEU A 53 11.22 -3.82 15.76
N ASN A 54 12.46 -3.55 15.35
CA ASN A 54 13.13 -2.27 15.55
C ASN A 54 13.37 -1.59 14.19
N ASP A 55 13.70 -0.29 14.19
CA ASP A 55 13.98 0.46 12.95
C ASP A 55 15.04 -0.19 12.04
N ARG A 56 15.98 -0.95 12.61
CA ARG A 56 16.99 -1.68 11.82
C ARG A 56 16.40 -2.80 10.95
N ASP A 57 15.22 -3.31 11.31
CA ASP A 57 14.56 -4.43 10.61
C ASP A 57 13.79 -3.94 9.37
N TYR A 58 13.66 -2.61 9.20
CA TYR A 58 12.95 -1.96 8.11
C TYR A 58 13.88 -1.20 7.16
N ASP A 59 13.44 -1.09 5.91
CA ASP A 59 13.89 -0.09 4.96
C ASP A 59 12.74 0.88 4.66
N ASP A 60 13.06 2.17 4.68
CA ASP A 60 12.16 3.25 4.31
C ASP A 60 12.67 3.88 2.99
N ILE A 61 11.83 3.86 1.97
CA ILE A 61 12.10 4.42 0.64
C ILE A 61 11.04 5.50 0.38
N GLY A 62 11.42 6.65 -0.18
CA GLY A 62 10.44 7.70 -0.44
C GLY A 62 10.77 8.55 -1.66
N THR A 63 9.74 9.09 -2.28
CA THR A 63 9.87 10.08 -3.34
C THR A 63 8.91 11.22 -3.14
N ARG A 64 9.35 12.43 -3.50
CA ARG A 64 8.44 13.55 -3.69
C ARG A 64 7.57 13.28 -4.91
N TRP A 65 6.32 13.74 -4.83
CA TRP A 65 5.30 13.64 -5.85
C TRP A 65 4.93 12.20 -6.17
N TYR A 66 3.77 11.78 -5.69
CA TYR A 66 3.13 10.54 -6.10
C TYR A 66 2.05 10.85 -7.12
N LYS A 67 2.02 10.08 -8.20
CA LYS A 67 0.92 10.04 -9.15
C LYS A 67 0.60 8.60 -9.45
N ASP A 68 -0.68 8.30 -9.45
CA ASP A 68 -1.19 7.00 -9.84
C ASP A 68 -2.47 7.17 -10.65
N VAL A 69 -2.65 6.31 -11.63
CA VAL A 69 -3.90 6.12 -12.35
C VAL A 69 -4.52 4.85 -11.82
N ILE A 70 -5.78 4.92 -11.45
CA ILE A 70 -6.49 3.79 -10.85
C ILE A 70 -7.77 3.50 -11.61
N PHE A 71 -8.12 2.22 -11.67
CA PHE A 71 -9.50 1.83 -11.95
C PHE A 71 -10.20 1.53 -10.63
N PHE A 72 -11.45 1.94 -10.52
CA PHE A 72 -12.28 1.68 -9.36
C PHE A 72 -13.68 1.25 -9.78
N ASP A 73 -14.33 0.46 -8.94
CA ASP A 73 -15.71 0.04 -9.13
C ASP A 73 -16.65 1.20 -8.81
N SER A 74 -17.50 1.59 -9.75
CA SER A 74 -18.36 2.77 -9.62
C SER A 74 -19.48 2.60 -8.60
N ASN A 75 -19.80 1.37 -8.19
CA ASN A 75 -20.88 1.07 -7.26
C ASN A 75 -20.39 1.07 -5.81
N THR A 76 -19.19 0.53 -5.58
CA THR A 76 -18.59 0.36 -4.26
C THR A 76 -17.58 1.46 -3.92
N GLY A 77 -17.04 2.15 -4.94
CA GLY A 77 -15.96 3.12 -4.80
C GLY A 77 -14.58 2.48 -4.61
N ASN A 78 -14.50 1.14 -4.61
CA ASN A 78 -13.27 0.41 -4.31
C ASN A 78 -12.29 0.48 -5.48
N PHE A 79 -11.03 0.78 -5.17
CA PHE A 79 -9.93 0.66 -6.12
C PHE A 79 -9.74 -0.82 -6.48
N VAL A 80 -9.53 -1.07 -7.77
CA VAL A 80 -9.41 -2.42 -8.33
C VAL A 80 -7.99 -2.63 -8.85
N GLU A 81 -7.40 -1.61 -9.44
CA GLU A 81 -6.12 -1.72 -10.14
C GLU A 81 -5.39 -0.38 -10.14
N SER A 82 -4.08 -0.45 -10.06
CA SER A 82 -3.14 0.69 -10.14
C SER A 82 -2.32 0.54 -11.41
N PHE A 83 -2.10 1.64 -12.11
CA PHE A 83 -1.28 1.69 -13.34
C PHE A 83 -0.04 2.57 -13.16
N GLY A 84 0.20 3.07 -11.95
CA GLY A 84 1.27 4.02 -11.66
C GLY A 84 1.04 5.38 -12.32
N GLY A 85 2.08 6.21 -12.34
CA GLY A 85 2.05 7.57 -12.88
C GLY A 85 2.04 7.64 -14.42
N THR A 86 1.34 6.72 -15.10
CA THR A 86 1.26 6.69 -16.56
C THR A 86 0.28 7.73 -17.11
N HIS A 87 0.55 8.19 -18.34
CA HIS A 87 -0.38 9.01 -19.12
C HIS A 87 -1.21 8.19 -20.12
N LEU A 88 -0.74 6.98 -20.45
CA LEU A 88 -1.39 6.05 -21.36
C LEU A 88 -1.61 4.72 -20.63
N VAL A 89 -2.86 4.27 -20.61
CA VAL A 89 -3.23 2.96 -20.09
C VAL A 89 -3.47 2.04 -21.28
N GLU A 90 -2.93 0.83 -21.28
CA GLU A 90 -3.12 -0.18 -22.35
C GLU A 90 -4.30 -1.11 -22.07
N LYS A 91 -5.22 -0.66 -21.22
CA LYS A 91 -6.39 -1.41 -20.74
C LYS A 91 -7.63 -0.52 -20.82
N ALA A 92 -8.69 -1.04 -21.41
CA ALA A 92 -10.00 -0.40 -21.40
C ALA A 92 -10.69 -0.60 -20.05
N LEU A 93 -11.62 0.30 -19.71
CA LEU A 93 -12.50 0.12 -18.55
C LEU A 93 -13.41 -1.10 -18.75
N GLY A 94 -13.49 -1.95 -17.73
CA GLY A 94 -14.47 -3.02 -17.67
C GLY A 94 -15.88 -2.51 -17.32
N PRO A 95 -16.91 -3.37 -17.43
CA PRO A 95 -18.27 -3.03 -17.00
C PRO A 95 -18.30 -2.58 -15.54
N GLY A 96 -18.92 -1.43 -15.26
CA GLY A 96 -19.02 -0.88 -13.89
C GLY A 96 -17.73 -0.28 -13.34
N GLN A 97 -16.69 -0.11 -14.15
CA GLN A 97 -15.46 0.57 -13.74
C GLN A 97 -15.43 2.02 -14.23
N GLU A 98 -14.86 2.88 -13.40
CA GLU A 98 -14.47 4.25 -13.73
C GLU A 98 -12.95 4.42 -13.52
N ALA A 99 -12.36 5.44 -14.15
CA ALA A 99 -10.96 5.79 -13.98
C ALA A 99 -10.80 6.95 -13.00
N GLY A 100 -9.71 6.93 -12.25
CA GLY A 100 -9.35 7.98 -11.30
C GLY A 100 -7.85 8.20 -11.25
N THR A 101 -7.45 9.21 -10.50
CA THR A 101 -6.05 9.49 -10.19
C THR A 101 -5.87 9.72 -8.71
N ILE A 102 -4.74 9.22 -8.18
CA ILE A 102 -4.23 9.57 -6.86
C ILE A 102 -3.05 10.51 -7.08
N GLU A 103 -3.08 11.67 -6.42
CA GLU A 103 -1.95 12.59 -6.38
C GLU A 103 -1.58 12.88 -4.95
N ALA A 104 -0.29 12.86 -4.62
CA ALA A 104 0.16 13.20 -3.29
C ALA A 104 1.50 13.94 -3.34
N GLU A 105 1.80 14.70 -2.28
CA GLU A 105 3.04 15.46 -2.18
C GLU A 105 4.27 14.56 -2.03
N GLU A 106 4.09 13.39 -1.43
CA GLU A 106 5.14 12.41 -1.16
C GLU A 106 4.53 11.00 -1.15
N GLN A 107 5.32 10.02 -1.59
CA GLN A 107 5.11 8.62 -1.22
C GLN A 107 6.26 8.14 -0.32
N ARG A 108 5.91 7.26 0.61
CA ARG A 108 6.82 6.54 1.50
C ARG A 108 6.45 5.06 1.46
N VAL A 109 7.43 4.22 1.18
CA VAL A 109 7.30 2.78 1.23
C VAL A 109 8.17 2.28 2.37
N ARG A 110 7.55 1.67 3.37
CA ARG A 110 8.25 0.97 4.44
C ARG A 110 8.12 -0.53 4.20
N LEU A 111 9.25 -1.22 4.12
CA LEU A 111 9.29 -2.68 3.96
C LEU A 111 10.22 -3.33 4.97
N LEU A 112 10.02 -4.61 5.24
CA LEU A 112 10.94 -5.43 6.01
C LEU A 112 12.16 -5.78 5.15
N LYS A 113 13.36 -5.59 5.70
CA LYS A 113 14.62 -5.95 5.02
C LYS A 113 14.69 -7.43 4.70
N ASP A 114 14.31 -8.23 5.68
CA ASP A 114 14.24 -9.69 5.59
C ASP A 114 12.94 -10.14 6.29
N PRO A 115 11.83 -10.26 5.55
CA PRO A 115 10.55 -10.67 6.11
C PRO A 115 10.60 -12.02 6.84
N GLU A 116 11.38 -12.99 6.34
CA GLU A 116 11.49 -14.32 6.95
C GLU A 116 12.23 -14.23 8.28
N SER A 117 13.37 -13.52 8.31
CA SER A 117 14.11 -13.32 9.55
C SER A 117 13.31 -12.50 10.56
N SER A 118 12.55 -11.49 10.13
CA SER A 118 11.68 -10.70 11.00
C SER A 118 10.57 -11.56 11.61
N LEU A 119 9.93 -12.43 10.83
CA LEU A 119 8.91 -13.35 11.36
C LEU A 119 9.51 -14.35 12.35
N LYS A 120 10.69 -14.90 12.05
CA LYS A 120 11.40 -15.82 12.95
C LYS A 120 11.81 -15.16 14.27
N LYS A 121 12.26 -13.91 14.20
CA LYS A 121 12.52 -13.09 15.40
C LYS A 121 11.25 -12.90 16.21
N ILE A 122 10.13 -12.56 15.56
CA ILE A 122 8.82 -12.44 16.23
C ILE A 122 8.45 -13.73 16.93
N TRP A 123 8.54 -14.84 16.21
CA TRP A 123 8.22 -16.17 16.74
C TRP A 123 9.10 -16.57 17.91
N ALA A 124 10.39 -16.27 17.87
CA ALA A 124 11.32 -16.63 18.93
C ALA A 124 11.10 -15.79 20.20
N GLU A 125 10.88 -14.49 20.06
CA GLU A 125 11.01 -13.51 21.15
C GLU A 125 9.67 -12.99 21.70
N ASP A 126 8.54 -13.17 21.00
CA ASP A 126 7.23 -12.63 21.41
C ASP A 126 6.19 -13.76 21.58
N ASP A 127 5.95 -14.12 22.85
CA ASP A 127 4.99 -15.17 23.20
C ASP A 127 3.54 -14.80 22.90
N ALA A 128 3.19 -13.50 22.93
CA ALA A 128 1.86 -13.05 22.56
C ALA A 128 1.64 -13.21 21.06
N ALA A 129 2.63 -12.88 20.24
CA ALA A 129 2.62 -13.12 18.80
C ALA A 129 2.57 -14.62 18.47
N ARG A 130 3.40 -15.44 19.13
CA ARG A 130 3.41 -16.89 18.96
C ARG A 130 2.03 -17.50 19.25
N LYS A 131 1.42 -17.09 20.36
CA LYS A 131 0.06 -17.53 20.74
C LYS A 131 -0.96 -17.06 19.71
N TRP A 132 -0.92 -15.79 19.32
CA TRP A 132 -1.86 -15.21 18.38
C TRP A 132 -1.82 -15.93 17.03
N ILE A 133 -0.62 -16.22 16.48
CA ILE A 133 -0.44 -16.93 15.20
C ILE A 133 -1.09 -18.32 15.26
N ARG A 134 -0.88 -19.07 16.36
CA ARG A 134 -1.45 -20.42 16.54
C ARG A 134 -2.98 -20.42 16.67
N GLU A 135 -3.57 -19.31 17.08
CA GLU A 135 -5.03 -19.17 17.23
C GLU A 135 -5.74 -18.78 15.92
N GLN A 136 -5.00 -18.45 14.85
CA GLN A 136 -5.61 -18.07 13.57
C GLN A 136 -5.67 -19.26 12.60
N ASP A 137 -6.80 -19.39 11.89
CA ASP A 137 -6.92 -20.33 10.77
C ASP A 137 -6.08 -19.89 9.55
N GLU A 138 -6.07 -18.57 9.30
CA GLU A 138 -5.29 -17.91 8.24
C GLU A 138 -4.73 -16.60 8.80
N ALA A 139 -3.41 -16.50 8.85
CA ALA A 139 -2.70 -15.31 9.27
C ALA A 139 -1.79 -14.79 8.14
N GLY A 140 -1.61 -13.49 8.13
CA GLY A 140 -0.71 -12.76 7.25
C GLY A 140 0.27 -11.91 8.04
N PHE A 141 1.39 -11.61 7.42
CA PHE A 141 2.40 -10.70 7.92
C PHE A 141 2.54 -9.54 6.94
N VAL A 142 2.35 -8.31 7.43
CA VAL A 142 2.48 -7.11 6.61
C VAL A 142 3.95 -6.84 6.36
N VAL A 143 4.43 -7.10 5.15
CA VAL A 143 5.87 -7.02 4.81
C VAL A 143 6.26 -5.72 4.13
N ALA A 144 5.30 -5.03 3.51
CA ALA A 144 5.52 -3.72 2.90
C ALA A 144 4.24 -2.88 2.89
N VAL A 145 4.39 -1.57 3.05
CA VAL A 145 3.29 -0.59 3.08
C VAL A 145 3.70 0.64 2.28
N ARG A 146 2.86 1.09 1.34
CA ARG A 146 2.96 2.38 0.65
C ARG A 146 1.99 3.36 1.26
N ALA A 147 2.54 4.39 1.90
CA ALA A 147 1.82 5.54 2.41
C ALA A 147 2.06 6.78 1.53
N VAL A 148 1.04 7.59 1.34
CA VAL A 148 1.07 8.82 0.55
C VAL A 148 0.58 10.00 1.38
N SER A 149 1.23 11.17 1.26
CA SER A 149 0.94 12.33 2.11
C SER A 149 0.03 13.35 1.44
N ASN A 150 -1.00 13.83 2.15
CA ASN A 150 -1.95 14.83 1.65
C ASN A 150 -2.54 14.43 0.29
N ALA A 151 -3.00 13.18 0.18
CA ALA A 151 -3.48 12.62 -1.06
C ALA A 151 -4.76 13.33 -1.55
N SER A 152 -4.83 13.55 -2.87
CA SER A 152 -6.00 14.00 -3.60
C SER A 152 -6.47 12.90 -4.52
N TYR A 153 -7.74 12.53 -4.38
CA TYR A 153 -8.38 11.47 -5.15
C TYR A 153 -9.37 12.10 -6.13
N LYS A 154 -9.07 11.98 -7.42
CA LYS A 154 -9.76 12.70 -8.50
C LYS A 154 -10.26 11.74 -9.57
N ARG A 155 -11.38 12.06 -10.22
CA ARG A 155 -11.89 11.34 -11.38
C ARG A 155 -11.05 11.64 -12.61
N ALA A 156 -10.97 10.65 -13.48
CA ALA A 156 -10.37 10.77 -14.79
C ALA A 156 -11.26 10.09 -15.83
N ARG A 157 -11.13 10.54 -17.07
CA ARG A 157 -11.70 9.88 -18.24
C ARG A 157 -10.59 9.27 -19.08
N LEU A 158 -10.91 8.16 -19.73
CA LEU A 158 -10.05 7.53 -20.71
C LEU A 158 -10.49 7.95 -22.11
N VAL A 159 -9.56 8.51 -22.89
CA VAL A 159 -9.78 8.88 -24.28
C VAL A 159 -9.03 7.90 -25.17
N ASP A 160 -9.75 7.16 -26.01
CA ASP A 160 -9.15 6.20 -26.93
C ASP A 160 -8.26 6.93 -27.96
N THR A 161 -7.02 6.48 -28.07
CA THR A 161 -6.04 7.03 -29.01
C THR A 161 -6.03 6.33 -30.38
N GLY A 162 -6.80 5.25 -30.53
CA GLY A 162 -6.88 4.43 -31.74
C GLY A 162 -5.80 3.34 -31.83
N LEU A 163 -4.92 3.21 -30.83
CA LEU A 163 -3.80 2.24 -30.81
C LEU A 163 -3.92 1.22 -29.68
N LYS A 164 -5.15 0.89 -29.25
CA LYS A 164 -5.41 0.05 -28.06
C LYS A 164 -4.75 0.61 -26.78
N SER A 165 -4.65 1.92 -26.72
CA SER A 165 -4.21 2.66 -25.55
C SER A 165 -5.11 3.86 -25.34
N TRP A 166 -5.26 4.23 -24.08
CA TRP A 166 -6.17 5.26 -23.63
C TRP A 166 -5.42 6.36 -22.91
N GLU A 167 -5.59 7.59 -23.38
CA GLU A 167 -5.07 8.78 -22.71
C GLU A 167 -5.88 9.08 -21.45
N VAL A 168 -5.17 9.29 -20.34
CA VAL A 168 -5.77 9.62 -19.05
C VAL A 168 -5.95 11.13 -18.96
N VAL A 169 -7.20 11.58 -18.96
CA VAL A 169 -7.54 13.00 -18.85
C VAL A 169 -8.30 13.25 -17.55
N ARG A 170 -7.78 14.13 -16.70
CA ARG A 170 -8.45 14.46 -15.43
C ARG A 170 -9.77 15.19 -15.66
N GLU A 171 -10.77 14.86 -14.86
CA GLU A 171 -11.99 15.62 -14.82
C GLU A 171 -11.80 16.88 -13.96
N VAL A 172 -12.23 18.03 -14.48
CA VAL A 172 -12.16 19.32 -13.79
C VAL A 172 -13.54 19.70 -13.19
N GLY A 173 -14.48 18.74 -13.19
CA GLY A 173 -15.89 18.95 -12.85
C GLY A 173 -16.77 19.02 -14.11
N GLY A 174 -18.04 18.62 -13.98
CA GLY A 174 -18.98 18.55 -15.10
C GLY A 174 -20.39 18.16 -14.68
N GLU A 175 -21.29 18.00 -15.65
CA GLU A 175 -22.59 17.37 -15.43
C GLU A 175 -22.45 15.85 -15.64
N ASP A 176 -22.99 15.07 -14.71
CA ASP A 176 -23.11 13.63 -14.90
C ASP A 176 -24.14 13.29 -16.00
N LYS A 177 -24.26 12.00 -16.35
CA LYS A 177 -25.23 11.54 -17.36
C LYS A 177 -26.69 11.87 -17.02
N SER A 178 -26.99 12.29 -15.79
CA SER A 178 -28.31 12.72 -15.31
C SER A 178 -28.48 14.24 -15.29
N GLY A 179 -27.49 15.01 -15.77
CA GLY A 179 -27.50 16.47 -15.79
C GLY A 179 -27.21 17.12 -14.43
N LYS A 180 -26.76 16.35 -13.42
CA LYS A 180 -26.38 16.90 -12.11
C LYS A 180 -24.92 17.29 -12.12
N ARG A 181 -24.61 18.46 -11.54
CA ARG A 181 -23.22 18.85 -11.26
C ARG A 181 -22.55 17.81 -10.38
N ARG A 182 -21.46 17.21 -10.89
CA ARG A 182 -20.60 16.27 -10.20
C ARG A 182 -19.23 16.91 -10.01
N ASP A 183 -18.71 16.85 -8.79
CA ASP A 183 -17.32 17.24 -8.53
C ASP A 183 -16.36 16.19 -9.12
N SER A 184 -15.16 16.65 -9.45
CA SER A 184 -13.97 15.87 -9.78
C SER A 184 -13.51 14.94 -8.67
N GLY A 185 -14.01 15.06 -7.44
CA GLY A 185 -13.62 14.20 -6.32
C GLY A 185 -14.09 12.74 -6.47
N LEU A 186 -13.24 11.81 -6.04
CA LEU A 186 -13.65 10.44 -5.73
C LEU A 186 -14.25 10.38 -4.32
N ASP A 187 -15.26 9.52 -4.15
CA ASP A 187 -15.87 9.28 -2.85
C ASP A 187 -15.01 8.28 -2.06
N VAL A 188 -13.92 8.81 -1.51
CA VAL A 188 -12.93 8.06 -0.72
C VAL A 188 -13.24 8.27 0.74
N ARG A 189 -13.26 7.18 1.51
CA ARG A 189 -13.53 7.26 2.95
C ARG A 189 -12.45 8.10 3.63
N PRO A 190 -12.82 9.08 4.46
CA PRO A 190 -11.84 9.91 5.14
C PRO A 190 -11.05 9.05 6.13
N THR A 191 -9.74 8.95 5.92
CA THR A 191 -8.80 8.31 6.85
C THR A 191 -8.56 9.16 8.11
N ASN A 192 -8.92 10.45 8.05
CA ASN A 192 -8.59 11.48 9.04
C ASN A 192 -7.08 11.55 9.37
N SER A 193 -6.25 11.12 8.41
CA SER A 193 -4.79 11.12 8.51
C SER A 193 -4.18 12.08 7.49
N LYS A 194 -2.96 12.56 7.76
CA LYS A 194 -2.15 13.25 6.74
C LYS A 194 -1.38 12.26 5.85
N LEU A 195 -1.38 10.99 6.22
CA LEU A 195 -0.71 9.89 5.54
C LEU A 195 -1.72 8.76 5.33
N ASP A 196 -1.99 8.46 4.07
CA ASP A 196 -2.90 7.40 3.65
C ASP A 196 -2.10 6.21 3.15
N VAL A 197 -2.33 5.03 3.71
CA VAL A 197 -1.86 3.78 3.12
C VAL A 197 -2.72 3.48 1.92
N VAL A 198 -2.08 3.37 0.75
CA VAL A 198 -2.75 3.07 -0.52
C VAL A 198 -2.31 1.74 -1.12
N GLY A 199 -1.20 1.16 -0.66
CA GLY A 199 -0.74 -0.13 -1.13
C GLY A 199 -0.10 -0.95 -0.02
N VAL A 200 -0.22 -2.28 -0.11
CA VAL A 200 0.30 -3.20 0.89
C VAL A 200 0.77 -4.49 0.24
N VAL A 201 1.75 -5.14 0.86
CA VAL A 201 2.07 -6.54 0.63
C VAL A 201 1.90 -7.28 1.94
N VAL A 202 1.02 -8.28 1.94
CA VAL A 202 0.82 -9.17 3.08
C VAL A 202 1.17 -10.58 2.62
N ARG A 203 2.12 -11.23 3.29
CA ARG A 203 2.48 -12.61 3.00
C ARG A 203 1.82 -13.55 4.00
N ARG A 204 1.24 -14.64 3.51
CA ARG A 204 0.62 -15.66 4.36
C ARG A 204 1.66 -16.25 5.31
N ILE A 205 1.32 -16.43 6.57
CA ILE A 205 2.14 -17.17 7.52
C ILE A 205 1.84 -18.66 7.37
N VAL A 206 2.88 -19.47 7.26
CA VAL A 206 2.80 -20.93 7.17
C VAL A 206 3.54 -21.53 8.37
N MET A 207 2.93 -22.54 8.99
CA MET A 207 3.55 -23.29 10.08
C MET A 207 3.85 -24.71 9.61
N GLU A 208 5.08 -25.15 9.84
CA GLU A 208 5.52 -26.53 9.62
C GLU A 208 6.03 -27.11 10.94
N GLY A 209 5.13 -27.80 11.66
CA GLY A 209 5.41 -28.25 13.02
C GLY A 209 5.55 -27.08 13.99
N ASP A 210 6.77 -26.83 14.47
CA ASP A 210 7.09 -25.71 15.38
C ASP A 210 7.90 -24.59 14.70
N ASP A 211 8.17 -24.71 13.40
CA ASP A 211 8.80 -23.64 12.61
C ASP A 211 7.74 -22.80 11.90
N VAL A 212 8.10 -21.54 11.62
CA VAL A 212 7.26 -20.55 10.95
C VAL A 212 7.98 -20.00 9.72
N GLY A 213 7.23 -19.78 8.64
CA GLY A 213 7.73 -19.17 7.42
C GLY A 213 6.66 -18.37 6.69
N LEU A 214 7.04 -17.74 5.58
CA LEU A 214 6.11 -17.00 4.73
C LEU A 214 5.78 -17.76 3.45
N GLY A 215 4.48 -17.90 3.19
CA GLY A 215 3.92 -18.40 1.95
C GLY A 215 3.70 -17.30 0.91
N GLY A 216 2.75 -17.55 0.01
CA GLY A 216 2.34 -16.59 -1.04
C GLY A 216 1.70 -15.32 -0.48
N GLU A 217 1.52 -14.34 -1.36
CA GLU A 217 0.84 -13.08 -1.03
C GLU A 217 -0.65 -13.31 -0.81
N LEU A 218 -1.20 -12.65 0.21
CA LEU A 218 -2.62 -12.52 0.46
C LEU A 218 -3.12 -11.24 -0.21
N GLY A 219 -4.28 -11.31 -0.84
CA GLY A 219 -4.86 -10.20 -1.58
C GLY A 219 -5.07 -8.94 -0.73
N ALA A 220 -4.88 -7.76 -1.34
CA ALA A 220 -5.07 -6.49 -0.66
C ALA A 220 -6.53 -6.24 -0.25
N GLU A 221 -7.48 -6.92 -0.92
CA GLU A 221 -8.92 -6.79 -0.71
C GLU A 221 -9.40 -7.21 0.69
N TYR A 222 -8.60 -7.98 1.42
CA TYR A 222 -8.93 -8.42 2.79
C TYR A 222 -8.70 -7.33 3.84
N TRP A 223 -7.95 -6.28 3.52
CA TRP A 223 -7.48 -5.30 4.48
C TRP A 223 -8.22 -3.97 4.27
N ASN A 224 -9.45 -3.90 4.76
CA ASN A 224 -10.27 -2.69 4.78
C ASN A 224 -10.59 -2.23 6.21
#